data_AF-A0ABD5XML0-F1
#
_entry.id   AF-A0ABD5XML0-F1
#
_cell.length_a   1.000
_cell.length_b   1.000
_cell.length_c   1.000
_cell.angle_alpha   90.00
_cell.angle_beta   90.00
_cell.angle_gamma   90.00
#
_symmetry.space_group_name_H-M   'P 1'
#
loop_
_entity.id
_entity.type
_entity.pdbx_description
1 polymer ?
#
loop_
_entity_poly.entity_id
_entity_poly.type
_entity_poly.pdbx_seq_one_letter_code
_entity_poly.pdbx_strand_id
1 'polypeptide(L)' 'MLLSDLLKESLDTATLECWQRERTATPVRAFAVRLHTAGLSLRETEAILRLLGVERSFQAVFQWVH' A
#
# COMPACT_ATOMS: atom_id res chain seq x y z
N MET A 1 9.50 0.47 20.27
CA MET A 1 8.33 0.53 19.37
C MET A 1 8.42 -0.63 18.41
N LEU A 2 7.38 -1.46 18.29
CA LEU A 2 7.38 -2.57 17.34
C LEU A 2 7.02 -2.07 15.94
N LEU A 3 7.52 -2.74 14.90
CA LEU A 3 7.15 -2.45 13.51
C LEU A 3 5.63 -2.53 13.31
N SER A 4 4.96 -3.44 14.03
CA SER A 4 3.51 -3.55 14.07
C SER A 4 2.82 -2.28 14.56
N ASP A 5 3.38 -1.58 15.54
CA ASP A 5 2.80 -0.36 16.11
C ASP A 5 2.94 0.80 15.11
N LEU A 6 4.10 0.90 14.47
CA LEU A 6 4.40 1.93 13.48
C LEU A 6 3.57 1.75 12.19
N LEU A 7 3.40 0.50 11.74
CA LEU A 7 2.52 0.15 10.63
C LEU A 7 1.06 0.42 10.98
N LYS A 8 0.64 0.12 12.21
CA LYS A 8 -0.73 0.40 12.66
C LYS A 8 -1.00 1.90 12.68
N GLU A 9 -0.09 2.71 13.22
CA GLU A 9 -0.23 4.18 13.25
C GLU A 9 -0.21 4.79 11.83
N SER A 10 0.64 4.28 10.94
CA SER A 10 0.75 4.81 9.57
C SER A 10 -0.30 4.27 8.59
N LEU A 11 -1.01 3.18 8.94
CA LEU A 11 -2.07 2.56 8.15
C LEU A 11 -3.45 2.65 8.81
N ASP A 12 -3.58 3.31 9.97
CA ASP A 12 -4.89 3.53 10.61
C ASP A 12 -5.68 4.57 9.82
N THR A 13 -6.49 4.07 8.90
CA THR A 13 -7.29 4.87 7.97
C THR A 13 -8.78 4.62 8.15
N ALA A 14 -9.16 4.08 9.31
CA ALA A 14 -10.53 3.73 9.66
C ALA A 14 -11.52 4.92 9.61
N THR A 15 -11.02 6.16 9.52
CA THR A 15 -11.82 7.39 9.58
C THR A 15 -12.10 8.06 8.24
N LEU A 16 -11.58 7.57 7.11
CA LEU A 16 -11.80 8.21 5.80
C LEU A 16 -12.88 7.49 4.98
N GLU A 17 -14.14 7.90 5.17
CA GLU A 17 -15.29 7.42 4.38
C GLU A 17 -15.15 7.63 2.86
N CYS A 18 -14.26 8.53 2.41
CA CYS A 18 -14.07 8.85 1.00
C CYS A 18 -13.55 7.68 0.15
N TRP A 19 -13.02 6.61 0.77
CA TRP A 19 -12.38 5.50 0.05
C TRP A 19 -13.29 4.31 -0.27
N GLN A 20 -14.54 4.28 0.23
CA GLN A 20 -15.44 3.12 0.03
C GLN A 20 -15.76 2.84 -1.46
N ARG A 21 -15.60 3.83 -2.33
CA ARG A 21 -15.85 3.71 -3.78
C ARG A 21 -14.59 3.45 -4.61
N GLU A 22 -13.40 3.48 -4.01
CA GLU A 22 -12.18 3.19 -4.75
C GLU A 22 -11.97 1.69 -4.90
N ARG A 23 -11.58 1.25 -6.11
CA ARG A 23 -11.26 -0.15 -6.40
C ARG A 23 -10.15 -0.69 -5.50
N THR A 24 -9.25 0.17 -5.02
CA THR A 24 -8.23 -0.14 -4.01
C THR A 24 -8.24 0.96 -2.97
N ALA A 25 -8.30 0.61 -1.69
CA ALA A 25 -8.23 1.60 -0.63
C ALA A 25 -6.92 2.40 -0.70
N THR A 26 -6.98 3.73 -0.62
CA THR A 26 -5.79 4.61 -0.58
C THR A 26 -4.71 4.28 0.44
N PRO A 27 -4.98 3.73 1.63
CA PRO A 27 -3.93 3.30 2.55
C PRO A 27 -2.98 2.28 1.90
N VAL A 28 -3.53 1.37 1.09
CA VAL A 28 -2.76 0.38 0.33
C VAL A 28 -1.91 1.05 -0.75
N ARG A 29 -2.47 2.06 -1.43
CA ARG A 29 -1.74 2.84 -2.44
C ARG A 29 -0.59 3.62 -1.80
N ALA A 30 -0.85 4.31 -0.68
CA ALA A 30 0.14 5.04 0.10
C ALA A 30 1.24 4.12 0.64
N PHE A 31 0.87 2.91 1.09
CA PHE A 31 1.83 1.89 1.50
C PHE A 31 2.73 1.45 0.34
N ALA A 32 2.16 1.20 -0.84
CA ALA A 32 2.91 0.85 -2.04
C ALA A 32 3.90 1.97 -2.47
N VAL A 33 3.47 3.23 -2.41
CA VAL A 33 4.35 4.39 -2.63
C VAL A 33 5.49 4.39 -1.63
N ARG A 34 5.21 4.22 -0.33
CA ARG A 34 6.23 4.19 0.72
C ARG A 34 7.26 3.07 0.51
N LEU A 35 6.83 1.87 0.14
CA LEU A 35 7.72 0.75 -0.19
C LEU A 35 8.67 1.11 -1.33
N HIS A 36 8.14 1.71 -2.41
CA HIS A 36 8.99 2.13 -3.52
C HIS A 36 9.97 3.25 -3.11
N THR A 37 9.51 4.26 -2.37
CA THR A 37 10.40 5.33 -1.87
C THR A 37 11.49 4.81 -0.92
N ALA A 38 11.26 3.67 -0.26
CA ALA A 38 12.26 2.98 0.56
C ALA A 38 13.28 2.17 -0.26
N GLY A 39 13.20 2.20 -1.60
CA GLY A 39 14.15 1.58 -2.50
C GLY A 39 13.71 0.25 -3.10
N LEU A 40 12.50 -0.22 -2.80
CA LEU A 40 11.99 -1.46 -3.38
C LEU A 40 11.60 -1.26 -4.85
N SER A 41 11.93 -2.23 -5.68
CA SER A 41 11.42 -2.29 -7.05
C SER A 41 9.90 -2.47 -7.05
N LEU A 42 9.25 -2.08 -8.15
CA LEU A 42 7.80 -2.27 -8.32
C LEU A 42 7.37 -3.75 -8.18
N ARG A 43 8.24 -4.70 -8.56
CA ARG A 43 7.97 -6.14 -8.42
C ARG A 43 8.06 -6.60 -6.97
N GLU A 44 9.01 -6.08 -6.19
CA GLU A 44 9.09 -6.35 -4.75
C GLU A 44 7.89 -5.75 -4.02
N THR A 45 7.49 -4.53 -4.38
CA THR A 45 6.26 -3.91 -3.86
C THR A 45 5.03 -4.75 -4.17
N GLU A 46 4.85 -5.21 -5.41
CA GLU A 46 3.77 -6.12 -5.81
C GLU A 46 3.79 -7.42 -5.00
N ALA A 47 4.96 -8.02 -4.80
CA ALA A 47 5.11 -9.25 -4.02
C ALA A 47 4.71 -9.05 -2.55
N ILE A 48 5.12 -7.95 -1.93
CA ILE A 48 4.72 -7.63 -0.55
C ILE A 48 3.21 -7.41 -0.44
N LEU A 49 2.61 -6.69 -1.39
CA LEU A 49 1.15 -6.51 -1.42
C LEU A 49 0.43 -7.86 -1.51
N ARG A 50 0.92 -8.78 -2.35
CA ARG A 50 0.38 -10.15 -2.45
C ARG A 50 0.51 -10.92 -1.13
N LEU A 51 1.63 -10.80 -0.42
CA LEU A 51 1.81 -11.42 0.91
C LEU A 51 0.80 -10.88 1.94
N LEU A 52 0.34 -9.65 1.77
CA LEU A 52 -0.70 -9.01 2.61
C LEU A 52 -2.13 -9.27 2.10
N GLY A 53 -2.31 -10.15 1.11
CA GLY A 53 -3.63 -10.48 0.53
C GLY A 53 -4.17 -9.42 -0.43
N VAL A 54 -3.35 -8.46 -0.85
CA VAL A 54 -3.71 -7.42 -1.82
C VAL A 54 -3.23 -7.85 -3.21
N GLU A 55 -4.13 -8.42 -4.00
CA GLU A 55 -3.84 -8.80 -5.38
C GLU A 55 -3.99 -7.62 -6.35
N ARG A 56 -2.86 -7.16 -6.89
CA ARG A 56 -2.80 -6.07 -7.87
C ARG A 56 -1.78 -6.39 -8.95
N SER A 57 -2.06 -5.90 -10.15
CA SER A 57 -1.13 -6.04 -11.26
C SER A 57 0.05 -5.10 -11.07
N PHE A 58 1.20 -5.49 -11.62
CA PHE A 58 2.36 -4.61 -11.79
C PHE A 58 1.96 -3.21 -12.32
N GLN A 59 1.10 -3.16 -13.34
CA GLN A 59 0.63 -1.91 -13.93
C GLN A 59 -0.15 -1.03 -12.93
N ALA A 60 -0.96 -1.64 -12.06
CA ALA A 60 -1.67 -0.89 -11.03
C ALA A 60 -0.69 -0.28 -10.00
N VAL A 61 0.33 -1.05 -9.59
CA VAL A 61 1.37 -0.56 -8.69
C VAL A 61 2.18 0.56 -9.34
N PHE A 62 2.54 0.42 -10.62
CA PHE A 62 3.22 1.47 -11.39
C PHE A 62 2.42 2.78 -11.39
N GLN A 63 1.11 2.73 -11.65
CA GLN A 63 0.22 3.90 -11.69
C GLN A 63 0.00 4.58 -10.32
N TRP A 64 0.40 3.95 -9.23
CA TRP A 64 0.35 4.58 -7.90
C TRP A 64 1.64 5.31 -7.56
N VAL A 65 2.75 4.84 -8.12
CA VAL A 65 4.10 5.28 -7.81
C VAL A 65 4.56 6.40 -8.76
N HIS A 66 4.10 6.38 -10.01
CA HIS A 66 4.39 7.35 -11.06
C HIS A 66 3.14 8.09 -11.50
#